data_AF-A0A8D8BJ53-F1
#
_entry.id   AF-A0A8D8BJ53-F1
#
_cell.length_a   1.000
_cell.length_b   1.000
_cell.length_c   1.000
_cell.angle_alpha   90.00
_cell.angle_beta   90.00
_cell.angle_gamma   90.00
#
_symmetry.space_group_name_H-M   'P 1'
#
loop_
_entity.id
_entity.type
_entity.pdbx_description
1 polymer ?
#
loop_
_entity_poly.entity_id
_entity_poly.type
_entity_poly.pdbx_seq_one_letter_code
_entity_poly.pdbx_strand_id
1 'polypeptide(L)'
;MKENFIICIESLHVADVGDQNNAHELPAEKLKQREVVYIDIANDPVTAADYKESEDPTKFKSTKTGRGPLVGPDWKKKVQPVMTCYKLVTCEFKWFGLQSRIESFIQKSERRLFTIFHRQVFCW
;
A
#
# COMPACT_ATOMS: atom_id res chain seq x y z
N MET A 1 -2.07 21.83 15.49
CA MET A 1 -3.37 21.37 14.95
C MET A 1 -4.22 20.60 15.95
N LYS A 2 -3.71 20.19 17.14
CA LYS A 2 -4.50 19.50 18.19
C LYS A 2 -5.42 18.43 17.59
N GLU A 3 -6.70 18.42 17.95
CA GLU A 3 -7.73 17.50 17.48
C GLU A 3 -8.24 17.79 16.05
N ASN A 4 -7.73 18.85 15.40
CA ASN A 4 -8.13 19.23 14.04
C ASN A 4 -7.31 18.51 12.97
N PHE A 5 -6.34 17.68 13.34
CA PHE A 5 -5.55 16.89 12.40
C PHE A 5 -5.18 15.54 12.97
N ILE A 6 -5.55 14.46 12.27
CA ILE A 6 -5.24 13.08 12.64
C ILE A 6 -4.82 12.33 11.37
N ILE A 7 -3.73 11.57 11.47
CA ILE A 7 -3.41 10.47 10.55
C ILE A 7 -3.18 9.24 11.43
N CYS A 8 -3.93 8.18 11.18
CA CYS A 8 -3.79 6.89 11.85
C CYS A 8 -3.63 5.80 10.79
N ILE A 9 -2.62 4.94 10.98
CA ILE A 9 -2.35 3.81 10.08
C ILE A 9 -2.38 2.54 10.93
N GLU A 10 -3.44 1.76 10.78
CA GLU A 10 -3.59 0.45 11.42
C GLU A 10 -3.18 -0.62 10.40
N SER A 11 -2.29 -1.55 10.78
CA SER A 11 -1.74 -2.55 9.87
C SER A 11 -1.95 -3.96 10.40
N LEU A 12 -2.60 -4.80 9.60
CA LEU A 12 -2.67 -6.24 9.83
C LEU A 12 -1.84 -6.98 8.78
N HIS A 13 -1.01 -7.92 9.20
CA HIS A 13 -0.19 -8.74 8.30
C HIS A 13 -0.70 -10.17 8.32
N VAL A 14 -1.16 -10.66 7.18
CA VAL A 14 -1.81 -11.98 7.08
C VAL A 14 -1.14 -12.81 5.99
N ALA A 15 -0.99 -14.12 6.23
CA ALA A 15 -0.48 -15.08 5.26
C ALA A 15 -1.56 -15.44 4.20
N ASP A 16 -2.01 -14.45 3.45
CA ASP A 16 -2.97 -14.58 2.35
C ASP A 16 -2.51 -13.79 1.10
N VAL A 17 -3.40 -13.69 0.10
CA VAL A 17 -3.15 -12.96 -1.16
C VAL A 17 -4.00 -11.68 -1.31
N GLY A 18 -4.65 -11.23 -0.23
CA GLY A 18 -5.38 -9.96 -0.20
C GLY A 18 -6.87 -10.09 -0.52
N ASP A 19 -7.46 -11.24 -0.22
CA ASP A 19 -8.85 -11.60 -0.51
C ASP A 19 -9.83 -11.29 0.64
N GLN A 20 -9.35 -10.86 1.81
CA GLN A 20 -10.22 -10.45 2.91
C GLN A 20 -10.79 -9.05 2.70
N ASN A 21 -12.12 -8.95 2.63
CA ASN A 21 -12.79 -7.67 2.37
C ASN A 21 -12.70 -6.69 3.56
N ASN A 22 -12.95 -7.16 4.79
CA ASN A 22 -13.00 -6.34 6.01
C ASN A 22 -12.06 -6.88 7.09
N ALA A 23 -10.77 -6.99 6.77
CA ALA A 23 -9.75 -7.58 7.64
C ALA A 23 -9.60 -6.88 9.02
N HIS A 24 -9.97 -5.60 9.10
CA HIS A 24 -9.98 -4.80 10.35
C HIS A 24 -11.33 -4.83 11.08
N GLU A 25 -12.29 -5.63 10.61
CA GLU A 25 -13.62 -5.78 11.23
C GLU A 25 -14.34 -4.44 11.47
N LEU A 26 -14.23 -3.52 10.51
CA LEU A 26 -14.83 -2.20 10.62
C LEU A 26 -16.36 -2.29 10.75
N PRO A 27 -16.97 -1.43 11.61
CA PRO A 27 -18.41 -1.25 11.63
C PRO A 27 -18.95 -0.85 10.25
N ALA A 28 -20.19 -1.24 9.95
CA ALA A 28 -20.81 -1.03 8.64
C ALA A 28 -20.77 0.43 8.16
N GLU A 29 -20.86 1.40 9.08
CA GLU A 29 -20.82 2.84 8.78
C GLU A 29 -19.47 3.30 8.26
N LYS A 30 -18.37 2.84 8.88
CA LYS A 30 -17.00 3.12 8.42
C LYS A 30 -16.69 2.34 7.15
N LEU A 31 -17.14 1.09 7.08
CA LEU A 31 -16.90 0.23 5.91
C LEU A 31 -17.50 0.81 4.62
N LYS A 32 -18.68 1.44 4.69
CA LYS A 32 -19.32 2.12 3.55
C LYS A 32 -18.54 3.34 3.04
N GLN A 33 -17.77 4.01 3.92
CA GLN A 33 -16.98 5.20 3.56
C GLN A 33 -15.59 4.82 3.04
N ARG A 34 -15.13 3.60 3.32
CA ARG A 34 -13.80 3.13 2.98
C ARG A 34 -13.66 2.87 1.47
N GLU A 35 -12.59 3.39 0.89
CA GLU A 35 -12.09 2.98 -0.42
C GLU A 35 -11.05 1.85 -0.27
N VAL A 36 -11.13 0.83 -1.14
CA VAL A 36 -10.11 -0.23 -1.21
C VAL A 36 -9.15 0.08 -2.34
N VAL A 37 -7.87 0.24 -1.99
CA VAL A 37 -6.80 0.45 -2.96
C VAL A 37 -5.82 -0.71 -2.86
N TYR A 38 -5.65 -1.44 -3.96
CA TYR A 38 -4.59 -2.44 -4.09
C TYR A 38 -3.30 -1.77 -4.52
N ILE A 39 -2.19 -2.16 -3.89
CA ILE A 39 -0.84 -1.77 -4.31
C ILE A 39 -0.15 -3.02 -4.87
N ASP A 40 0.19 -2.98 -6.16
CA ASP A 40 0.99 -4.02 -6.81
C ASP A 40 2.42 -3.53 -7.00
N ILE A 41 3.34 -3.99 -6.16
CA ILE A 41 4.75 -3.55 -6.20
C ILE A 41 5.46 -3.88 -7.51
N ALA A 42 4.97 -4.84 -8.30
CA ALA A 42 5.53 -5.19 -9.60
C ALA A 42 4.92 -4.36 -10.73
N ASN A 43 3.60 -4.11 -10.69
CA ASN A 43 2.85 -3.61 -11.85
C ASN A 43 2.31 -2.19 -11.68
N ASP A 44 2.21 -1.64 -10.46
CA ASP A 44 1.73 -0.27 -10.28
C ASP A 44 2.70 0.74 -10.90
N PRO A 45 2.19 1.81 -11.53
CA PRO A 45 3.03 2.84 -12.11
C PRO A 45 3.81 3.59 -11.02
N VAL A 46 5.10 3.78 -11.28
CA VAL A 46 6.01 4.59 -10.46
C VAL A 46 6.45 5.78 -11.28
N THR A 47 6.51 6.97 -10.66
CA THR A 47 6.93 8.18 -11.36
C THR A 47 8.41 8.08 -11.75
N ALA A 48 8.82 8.79 -12.80
CA ALA A 48 10.23 8.81 -13.20
C ALA A 48 11.17 9.32 -12.08
N ALA A 49 10.68 10.21 -11.22
CA ALA A 49 11.45 10.74 -10.09
C ALA A 49 11.63 9.73 -8.95
N ASP A 50 10.68 8.79 -8.80
CA ASP A 50 10.71 7.75 -7.77
C ASP A 50 11.35 6.45 -8.27
N TYR A 51 11.38 6.23 -9.58
CA TYR A 51 11.86 4.99 -10.16
C TYR A 51 13.38 4.87 -10.02
N LYS A 52 13.81 3.73 -9.46
CA LYS A 52 15.18 3.27 -9.50
C LYS A 52 15.18 1.81 -9.93
N GLU A 53 16.02 1.48 -10.90
CA GLU A 53 16.14 0.11 -11.41
C GLU A 53 16.57 -0.89 -10.33
N SER A 54 17.42 -0.46 -9.39
CA SER A 54 17.86 -1.28 -8.24
C SER A 54 16.74 -1.57 -7.24
N GLU A 55 15.61 -0.85 -7.32
CA GLU A 55 14.43 -0.99 -6.45
C GLU A 55 13.22 -1.45 -7.28
N ASP A 56 13.46 -2.18 -8.37
CA ASP A 56 12.43 -2.71 -9.26
C ASP A 56 12.20 -4.22 -9.06
N PRO A 57 11.09 -4.63 -8.42
CA PRO A 57 10.79 -6.04 -8.18
C PRO A 57 10.66 -6.89 -9.45
N THR A 58 10.40 -6.26 -10.61
CA THR A 58 10.32 -6.94 -11.91
C THR A 58 11.69 -7.29 -12.49
N LYS A 59 12.76 -6.70 -11.94
CA LYS A 59 14.14 -6.89 -12.37
C LYS A 59 15.00 -7.53 -11.27
N PHE A 60 14.61 -7.39 -10.02
CA PHE A 60 15.33 -7.92 -8.88
C PHE A 60 15.15 -9.44 -8.73
N LYS A 61 16.26 -10.14 -8.47
CA LYS A 61 16.27 -11.53 -8.01
C LYS A 61 17.23 -11.70 -6.85
N SER A 62 16.71 -12.17 -5.72
CA SER A 62 17.52 -12.39 -4.52
C SER A 62 18.52 -13.52 -4.75
N THR A 63 19.82 -13.25 -4.56
CA THR A 63 20.87 -14.27 -4.65
C THR A 63 20.84 -15.27 -3.49
N LYS A 64 20.31 -14.86 -2.33
CA LYS A 64 20.20 -15.69 -1.12
C LYS A 64 19.00 -16.64 -1.16
N THR A 65 17.86 -16.17 -1.66
CA THR A 65 16.59 -16.91 -1.58
C THR A 65 16.06 -17.39 -2.93
N GLY A 66 16.61 -16.87 -4.04
CA GLY A 66 16.12 -17.14 -5.38
C GLY A 66 14.78 -16.47 -5.74
N ARG A 67 14.15 -15.74 -4.81
CA ARG A 67 12.87 -15.04 -5.04
C ARG A 67 13.03 -13.92 -6.05
N GLY A 68 11.99 -13.72 -6.86
CA GLY A 68 11.98 -12.77 -7.96
C GLY A 68 12.64 -13.30 -9.24
N PRO A 69 12.53 -12.56 -10.36
CA PRO A 69 11.73 -11.34 -10.50
C PRO A 69 10.23 -11.59 -10.41
N LEU A 70 9.48 -10.58 -9.97
CA LEU A 70 8.01 -10.60 -9.95
C LEU A 70 7.50 -10.17 -11.33
N VAL A 71 6.97 -11.11 -12.11
CA VAL A 71 6.61 -10.85 -13.51
C VAL A 71 5.16 -11.24 -13.82
N GLY A 72 4.48 -10.34 -14.51
CA GLY A 72 3.12 -10.54 -15.01
C GLY A 72 2.02 -10.16 -13.99
N PRO A 73 0.76 -10.09 -14.45
CA PRO A 73 -0.36 -9.62 -13.63
C PRO A 73 -0.73 -10.58 -12.48
N ASP A 74 -0.40 -11.87 -12.62
CA ASP A 74 -0.72 -12.91 -11.63
C ASP A 74 0.50 -13.38 -10.83
N TRP A 75 1.57 -12.58 -10.72
CA TRP A 75 2.80 -13.00 -10.01
C TRP A 75 2.51 -13.49 -8.58
N LYS A 76 1.55 -12.86 -7.89
CA LYS A 76 1.12 -13.20 -6.52
C LYS A 76 0.65 -14.65 -6.36
N LYS A 77 0.11 -15.26 -7.41
CA LYS A 77 -0.37 -16.66 -7.41
C LYS A 77 0.75 -17.67 -7.70
N LYS A 78 1.91 -17.21 -8.16
CA LYS A 78 3.02 -18.03 -8.66
C LYS A 78 4.23 -18.03 -7.75
N VAL A 79 4.18 -17.28 -6.65
CA VAL A 79 5.31 -17.14 -5.71
C VAL A 79 4.91 -17.60 -4.31
N GLN A 80 5.88 -18.16 -3.60
CA GLN A 80 5.75 -18.51 -2.19
C GLN A 80 7.06 -18.22 -1.44
N PRO A 81 7.01 -17.82 -0.16
CA PRO A 81 5.80 -17.46 0.60
C PRO A 81 5.19 -16.14 0.10
N VAL A 82 3.89 -15.95 0.35
CA VAL A 82 3.15 -14.70 0.12
C VAL A 82 2.43 -14.27 1.41
N MET A 83 2.25 -12.97 1.56
CA MET A 83 1.46 -12.35 2.62
C MET A 83 0.80 -11.08 2.08
N THR A 84 -0.15 -10.54 2.83
CA THR A 84 -0.76 -9.22 2.58
C THR A 84 -0.65 -8.36 3.83
N CYS A 85 -0.28 -7.10 3.63
CA CYS A 85 -0.41 -6.06 4.65
C CYS A 85 -1.67 -5.24 4.38
N TYR A 86 -2.71 -5.41 5.21
CA TYR A 86 -3.92 -4.60 5.17
C TYR A 86 -3.69 -3.33 5.96
N LYS A 87 -3.36 -2.23 5.27
CA LYS A 87 -3.18 -0.91 5.89
C LYS A 87 -4.47 -0.11 5.82
N LEU A 88 -5.10 0.13 6.97
CA LEU A 88 -6.23 1.04 7.11
C LEU A 88 -5.69 2.44 7.44
N VAL A 89 -5.85 3.37 6.50
CA VAL A 89 -5.41 4.76 6.65
C VAL A 89 -6.61 5.65 6.96
N THR A 90 -6.68 6.14 8.18
CA THR A 90 -7.69 7.13 8.61
C THR A 90 -7.05 8.51 8.66
N CYS A 91 -7.67 9.48 8.00
CA CYS A 91 -7.21 10.87 8.00
C CYS A 91 -8.38 11.79 8.33
N GLU A 92 -8.19 12.71 9.28
CA GLU A 92 -9.13 13.80 9.57
C GLU A 92 -8.40 15.14 9.51
N PHE A 93 -8.91 16.10 8.74
CA PHE A 93 -8.39 17.47 8.69
C PHE A 93 -9.52 18.51 8.78
N LYS A 94 -9.74 19.04 9.99
CA LYS A 94 -10.87 19.94 10.30
C LYS A 94 -10.48 21.39 10.03
N TRP A 95 -10.47 21.77 8.76
CA TRP A 95 -10.23 23.15 8.32
C TRP A 95 -11.19 23.57 7.21
N PHE A 96 -11.95 24.63 7.47
CA PHE A 96 -12.97 25.14 6.53
C PHE A 96 -12.35 25.51 5.18
N GLY A 97 -12.91 24.96 4.11
CA GLY A 97 -12.45 25.20 2.73
C GLY A 97 -11.20 24.41 2.30
N LEU A 98 -10.56 23.66 3.20
CA LEU A 98 -9.34 22.89 2.89
C LEU A 98 -9.45 21.38 3.19
N GLN A 99 -10.41 20.95 4.01
CA GLN A 99 -10.58 19.55 4.45
C GLN A 99 -10.36 18.51 3.35
N SER A 100 -11.26 18.43 2.37
CA SER A 100 -11.24 17.37 1.36
C SER A 100 -9.98 17.38 0.50
N ARG A 101 -9.43 18.57 0.22
CA ARG A 101 -8.20 18.73 -0.57
C ARG A 101 -6.99 18.16 0.16
N ILE A 102 -6.86 18.47 1.46
CA ILE A 102 -5.74 18.02 2.27
C ILE A 102 -5.84 16.53 2.59
N GLU A 103 -7.03 16.04 2.96
CA GLU A 103 -7.26 14.61 3.20
C GLU A 103 -6.96 13.78 1.94
N SER A 104 -7.43 14.22 0.77
CA SER A 104 -7.13 13.55 -0.51
C SER A 104 -5.64 13.58 -0.85
N PHE A 105 -4.94 14.67 -0.53
CA PHE A 105 -3.50 14.78 -0.73
C PHE A 105 -2.73 13.79 0.16
N ILE A 106 -3.15 13.64 1.41
CA ILE A 106 -2.55 12.70 2.37
C ILE A 106 -2.74 11.26 1.89
N GLN A 107 -3.97 10.88 1.52
CA GLN A 107 -4.24 9.53 1.01
C GLN A 107 -3.41 9.18 -0.23
N LYS A 108 -3.25 10.12 -1.17
CA LYS A 108 -2.37 9.95 -2.34
C LYS A 108 -0.90 9.84 -1.95
N SER A 109 -0.46 10.60 -0.95
CA SER A 109 0.91 10.57 -0.45
C SER A 109 1.22 9.23 0.23
N GLU A 110 0.30 8.72 1.06
CA GLU A 110 0.43 7.41 1.71
C GLU A 110 0.47 6.27 0.67
N ARG A 111 -0.40 6.30 -0.35
CA ARG A 111 -0.34 5.32 -1.45
C ARG A 111 1.03 5.33 -2.15
N ARG A 112 1.56 6.51 -2.47
CA ARG A 112 2.89 6.66 -3.10
C ARG A 112 3.99 6.12 -2.18
N LEU A 113 3.96 6.49 -0.90
CA LEU A 113 4.91 6.03 0.11
C LEU A 113 4.91 4.51 0.21
N PHE A 114 3.75 3.89 0.39
CA PHE A 114 3.64 2.43 0.50
C PHE A 114 4.10 1.72 -0.77
N THR A 115 3.82 2.27 -1.94
CA THR A 115 4.27 1.68 -3.21
C THR A 115 5.80 1.64 -3.28
N ILE A 116 6.46 2.77 -3.02
CA ILE A 116 7.92 2.87 -3.08
C ILE A 116 8.57 2.03 -1.98
N PHE A 117 8.06 2.14 -0.75
CA PHE A 117 8.59 1.44 0.41
C PHE A 117 8.54 -0.09 0.22
N HIS A 118 7.42 -0.67 -0.22
CA HIS A 118 7.35 -2.13 -0.37
C HIS A 118 8.13 -2.66 -1.59
N ARG A 119 8.35 -1.82 -2.62
CA ARG A 119 9.31 -2.15 -3.68
C ARG A 119 10.73 -2.27 -3.14
N GLN A 120 11.15 -1.33 -2.29
CA GLN A 120 12.44 -1.36 -1.61
C GLN A 120 12.58 -2.57 -0.69
N VAL A 121 11.57 -2.83 0.15
CA VAL A 121 11.56 -4.00 1.06
C VAL A 121 11.76 -5.32 0.31
N PHE A 122 11.22 -5.45 -0.90
CA PHE A 122 11.45 -6.67 -1.69
C PHE A 122 12.86 -6.75 -2.30
N CYS A 123 13.45 -5.61 -2.68
CA CYS A 123 14.71 -5.55 -3.42
C CYS A 123 15.98 -5.43 -2.54
N TRP A 124 15.83 -5.25 -1.22
CA TRP A 124 16.94 -5.14 -0.26
C TRP A 124 17.14 -6.44 0.53
#